data_AF-A0A6P2D5V5-F1
#
_entry.id   AF-A0A6P2D5V5-F1
#
_cell.length_a   1.000
_cell.length_b   1.000
_cell.length_c   1.000
_cell.angle_alpha   90.00
_cell.angle_beta   90.00
_cell.angle_gamma   90.00
#
_symmetry.space_group_name_H-M   'P 1'
#
loop_
_entity.id
_entity.type
_entity.pdbx_description
1 polymer ?
#
loop_
_entity_poly.entity_id
_entity_poly.type
_entity_poly.pdbx_seq_one_letter_code
_entity_poly.pdbx_strand_id
1 'polypeptide(L)'
;MQKPDDFTDAEPAALECRAAVNSIQCALDGDVSPDVLDADPHFGACVACRERLRAARVVLAVLATPSEPVTVPVGFADRVLHAVHEDRHTQTRQRIYKVAACAALAAVVLLAVFALTNPAQKSEHPPGMWLPDETAKRPELAPEPRAKAPAPPPPVHIGTEVAKAGQVLRDAPKPITESVAIAPKLIDVLATPFTKPTPAAPMGMEEVLEPARRSISELPEAARLSLEPMTGTAQKAFSRLLRDAASVNPKPNS
;
A
#
# COMPACT_ATOMS: atom_id res chain seq x y z
N MET A 1 25.90 -2.07 41.14
CA MET A 1 25.12 -2.19 39.89
C MET A 1 23.93 -3.09 40.18
N GLN A 2 22.83 -2.53 40.68
CA GLN A 2 21.57 -3.25 40.86
C GLN A 2 20.78 -3.16 39.56
N LYS A 3 20.38 -4.33 39.05
CA LYS A 3 19.53 -4.49 37.88
C LYS A 3 18.08 -4.29 38.38
N PRO A 4 17.31 -3.32 37.86
CA PRO A 4 15.91 -3.19 38.24
C PRO A 4 15.14 -4.31 37.54
N ASP A 5 14.96 -5.42 38.25
CA ASP A 5 14.00 -6.47 37.92
C ASP A 5 12.60 -6.01 38.38
N ASP A 6 12.04 -5.01 37.70
CA ASP A 6 10.75 -4.38 38.06
C ASP A 6 9.83 -4.28 36.83
N PHE A 7 9.63 -5.41 36.13
CA PHE A 7 8.81 -5.50 34.91
C PHE A 7 7.68 -6.54 34.99
N THR A 8 7.47 -7.18 36.14
CA THR A 8 6.46 -8.25 36.28
C THR A 8 5.16 -7.81 36.93
N ASP A 9 5.09 -6.60 37.48
CA ASP A 9 3.84 -6.00 37.96
C ASP A 9 3.20 -5.17 36.84
N ALA A 10 2.95 -5.81 35.69
CA ALA A 10 2.00 -5.26 34.73
C ALA A 10 0.63 -5.27 35.43
N GLU A 11 0.30 -4.13 36.04
CA GLU A 11 -0.77 -3.94 37.00
C GLU A 11 -2.07 -4.60 36.50
N PRO A 12 -2.80 -5.34 37.37
CA PRO A 12 -4.09 -5.93 37.02
C PRO A 12 -5.06 -4.92 36.36
N ALA A 13 -4.93 -3.64 36.72
CA ALA A 13 -5.64 -2.52 36.09
C ALA A 13 -5.43 -2.41 34.58
N ALA A 14 -4.23 -2.72 34.06
CA ALA A 14 -3.93 -2.66 32.63
C ALA A 14 -4.61 -3.78 31.84
N LEU A 15 -4.72 -4.98 32.43
CA LEU A 15 -5.42 -6.11 31.82
C LEU A 15 -6.94 -5.85 31.77
N GLU A 16 -7.51 -5.33 32.85
CA GLU A 16 -8.93 -4.95 32.89
C GLU A 16 -9.24 -3.81 31.91
N CYS A 17 -8.39 -2.77 31.85
CA CYS A 17 -8.54 -1.70 30.87
C CYS A 17 -8.51 -2.24 29.43
N ARG A 18 -7.66 -3.24 29.15
CA ARG A 18 -7.59 -3.88 27.83
C ARG A 18 -8.87 -4.65 27.52
N ALA A 19 -9.42 -5.39 28.49
CA ALA A 19 -10.69 -6.10 28.32
C ALA A 19 -11.83 -5.11 28.04
N ALA A 20 -11.92 -4.02 28.78
CA ALA A 20 -12.91 -2.96 28.58
C ALA A 20 -12.77 -2.24 27.22
N VAL A 21 -11.54 -2.06 26.72
CA VAL A 21 -11.32 -1.52 25.37
C VAL A 21 -11.76 -2.50 24.29
N ASN A 22 -11.48 -3.79 24.47
CA ASN A 22 -11.90 -4.83 23.54
C ASN A 22 -13.44 -4.93 23.50
N SER A 23 -14.13 -4.84 24.64
CA SER A 23 -15.61 -4.87 24.66
C SER A 23 -16.20 -3.68 23.91
N ILE A 24 -15.63 -2.48 24.07
CA ILE A 24 -16.00 -1.30 23.27
C ILE A 24 -15.81 -1.56 21.77
N GLN A 25 -14.69 -2.17 21.36
CA GLN A 25 -14.42 -2.49 19.96
C GLN A 25 -15.44 -3.47 19.39
N CYS A 26 -15.69 -4.59 20.09
CA CYS A 26 -16.72 -5.55 19.68
C CYS A 26 -18.11 -4.89 19.52
N ALA A 27 -18.46 -3.92 20.38
CA ALA A 27 -19.72 -3.20 20.24
C ALA A 27 -19.74 -2.27 19.01
N LEU A 28 -18.62 -1.59 18.70
CA LEU A 28 -18.49 -0.75 17.51
C LEU A 28 -18.47 -1.55 16.21
N ASP A 29 -17.94 -2.77 16.24
CA ASP A 29 -17.93 -3.70 15.12
C ASP A 29 -19.28 -4.40 14.92
N GLY A 30 -20.20 -4.28 15.89
CA GLY A 30 -21.53 -4.88 15.86
C GLY A 30 -21.57 -6.35 16.32
N ASP A 31 -20.48 -6.86 16.90
CA ASP A 31 -20.38 -8.22 17.42
C ASP A 31 -21.17 -8.42 18.73
N VAL A 32 -21.36 -7.36 19.50
CA VAL A 32 -22.12 -7.38 20.76
C VAL A 32 -23.08 -6.20 20.87
N SER A 33 -24.22 -6.40 21.55
CA SER A 33 -25.16 -5.32 21.84
C SER A 33 -24.50 -4.24 22.70
N PRO A 34 -24.74 -2.94 22.44
CA PRO A 34 -24.22 -1.85 23.27
C PRO A 34 -24.68 -1.93 24.74
N ASP A 35 -25.82 -2.59 25.01
CA ASP A 35 -26.35 -2.77 26.38
C ASP A 35 -25.39 -3.59 27.27
N VAL A 36 -24.56 -4.45 26.66
CA VAL A 36 -23.56 -5.25 27.40
C VAL A 36 -22.48 -4.37 28.03
N LEU A 37 -22.20 -3.20 27.44
CA LEU A 37 -21.23 -2.25 27.97
C LEU A 37 -21.72 -1.60 29.28
N ASP A 38 -23.02 -1.53 29.51
CA ASP A 38 -23.59 -0.92 30.71
C ASP A 38 -23.50 -1.84 31.94
N ALA A 39 -23.35 -3.15 31.70
CA ALA A 39 -23.20 -4.15 32.76
C ALA A 39 -21.77 -4.26 33.30
N ASP A 40 -20.77 -3.69 32.62
CA ASP A 40 -19.37 -3.80 33.02
C ASP A 40 -19.03 -2.77 34.13
N PRO A 41 -18.74 -3.24 35.37
CA PRO A 41 -18.45 -2.36 36.50
C PRO A 41 -17.15 -1.57 36.32
N HIS A 42 -16.24 -2.00 35.44
CA HIS A 42 -14.96 -1.35 35.21
C HIS A 42 -15.15 0.09 34.67
N PHE A 43 -16.17 0.35 33.86
CA PHE A 43 -16.48 1.72 33.40
C PHE A 43 -16.93 2.65 34.54
N GLY A 44 -17.48 2.07 35.61
CA GLY A 44 -17.78 2.78 36.86
C GLY A 44 -16.53 3.10 37.67
N ALA A 45 -15.49 2.27 37.62
CA ALA A 45 -14.26 2.46 38.40
C ALA A 45 -13.18 3.29 37.68
N CYS A 46 -13.00 3.09 36.36
CA CYS A 46 -11.90 3.68 35.60
C CYS A 46 -12.35 4.89 34.76
N VAL A 47 -11.84 6.08 35.10
CA VAL A 47 -12.17 7.35 34.40
C VAL A 47 -11.79 7.30 32.92
N ALA A 48 -10.63 6.74 32.58
CA ALA A 48 -10.17 6.67 31.19
C ALA A 48 -11.06 5.78 30.32
N CYS A 49 -11.44 4.60 30.82
CA CYS A 49 -12.35 3.69 30.12
C CYS A 49 -13.77 4.29 30.03
N ARG A 50 -14.22 5.05 31.04
CA ARG A 50 -15.50 5.76 31.00
C ARG A 50 -15.57 6.81 29.92
N GLU A 51 -14.51 7.61 29.73
CA GLU A 51 -14.46 8.60 28.65
C GLU A 51 -14.44 7.95 27.27
N ARG A 52 -13.74 6.82 27.12
CA ARG A 52 -13.77 6.02 25.88
C ARG A 52 -15.17 5.48 25.59
N LEU A 53 -15.87 4.98 26.61
CA LEU A 53 -17.24 4.50 26.47
C LEU A 53 -18.19 5.64 26.05
N ARG A 54 -18.04 6.84 26.64
CA ARG A 54 -18.82 8.02 26.22
C ARG A 54 -18.60 8.35 24.75
N ALA A 55 -17.35 8.37 24.29
CA ALA A 55 -17.02 8.60 22.89
C ALA A 55 -17.61 7.52 21.98
N ALA A 56 -17.49 6.24 22.36
CA ALA A 56 -18.05 5.11 21.61
C ALA A 56 -19.58 5.21 21.50
N ARG A 57 -20.29 5.60 22.57
CA ARG A 57 -21.73 5.80 22.53
C ARG A 57 -22.16 6.91 21.57
N VAL A 58 -21.40 8.00 21.48
CA VAL A 58 -21.68 9.06 20.49
C VAL A 58 -21.57 8.50 19.07
N VAL A 59 -20.51 7.72 18.80
CA VAL A 59 -20.34 7.06 17.49
C VAL A 59 -21.49 6.10 17.21
N LEU A 60 -21.84 5.23 18.16
CA LEU A 60 -22.96 4.29 18.02
C LEU A 60 -24.30 5.00 17.82
N ALA A 61 -24.55 6.13 18.50
CA ALA A 61 -25.77 6.92 18.30
C ALA A 61 -25.84 7.54 16.90
N VAL A 62 -24.71 8.02 16.38
CA VAL A 62 -24.61 8.52 14.99
C VAL A 62 -24.85 7.39 13.99
N LEU A 63 -24.26 6.21 14.22
CA LEU A 63 -24.43 5.04 13.35
C LEU A 63 -25.82 4.41 13.42
N ALA A 64 -26.49 4.50 14.58
CA ALA A 64 -27.86 4.02 14.77
C ALA A 64 -28.90 4.93 14.08
N THR A 65 -28.53 6.17 13.76
CA THR A 65 -29.40 7.05 12.98
C THR A 65 -29.52 6.44 11.58
N PRO A 66 -30.74 6.08 11.12
CA PRO A 66 -30.91 5.49 9.81
C PRO A 66 -30.43 6.49 8.77
N SER A 67 -29.32 6.16 8.12
CA SER A 67 -28.80 6.93 7.01
C SER A 67 -29.85 6.98 5.90
N GLU A 68 -30.07 8.17 5.34
CA GLU A 68 -30.87 8.31 4.13
C GLU A 68 -30.33 7.35 3.06
N PRO A 69 -31.19 6.56 2.39
CA PRO A 69 -30.73 5.57 1.43
C PRO A 69 -29.91 6.26 0.34
N VAL A 70 -28.61 5.99 0.33
CA VAL A 70 -27.70 6.54 -0.68
C VAL A 70 -28.05 5.89 -2.01
N THR A 71 -28.49 6.70 -2.98
CA THR A 71 -28.74 6.23 -4.34
C THR A 71 -27.42 5.85 -4.99
N VAL A 72 -27.15 4.54 -5.08
CA VAL A 72 -25.94 4.04 -5.74
C VAL A 72 -26.15 4.06 -7.26
N PRO A 73 -25.24 4.68 -8.05
CA PRO A 73 -25.35 4.68 -9.50
C PRO A 73 -25.35 3.25 -10.07
N VAL A 74 -26.12 3.03 -11.14
CA VAL A 74 -26.14 1.75 -11.86
C VAL A 74 -24.71 1.39 -12.33
N GLY A 75 -24.33 0.12 -12.13
CA GLY A 75 -23.00 -0.40 -12.45
C GLY A 75 -21.88 0.02 -11.48
N PHE A 76 -22.18 0.63 -10.33
CA PHE A 76 -21.16 0.93 -9.33
C PHE A 76 -20.45 -0.34 -8.83
N ALA A 77 -21.21 -1.39 -8.51
CA ALA A 77 -20.66 -2.66 -8.07
C ALA A 77 -19.69 -3.25 -9.11
N ASP A 78 -20.06 -3.23 -10.40
CA ASP A 78 -19.21 -3.73 -11.48
C ASP A 78 -17.92 -2.93 -11.60
N ARG A 79 -17.99 -1.60 -11.49
CA ARG A 79 -16.80 -0.73 -11.51
C ARG A 79 -15.87 -0.99 -10.32
N VAL A 80 -16.44 -1.19 -9.13
CA VAL A 80 -15.66 -1.52 -7.93
C VAL A 80 -15.00 -2.89 -8.07
N LEU A 81 -15.74 -3.91 -8.52
CA LEU A 81 -15.19 -5.24 -8.75
C LEU A 81 -14.09 -5.22 -9.81
N HIS A 82 -14.29 -4.48 -10.90
CA HIS A 82 -13.27 -4.30 -11.93
C HIS A 82 -12.00 -3.65 -11.36
N ALA A 83 -12.14 -2.56 -10.60
CA ALA A 83 -11.01 -1.88 -9.97
C ALA A 83 -10.26 -2.79 -8.98
N VAL A 84 -10.98 -3.59 -8.19
CA VAL A 84 -10.38 -4.58 -7.27
C VAL A 84 -9.64 -5.68 -8.04
N HIS A 85 -10.17 -6.14 -9.16
CA HIS A 85 -9.51 -7.10 -10.02
C HIS A 85 -8.22 -6.55 -10.64
N GLU A 86 -8.25 -5.32 -11.16
CA GLU A 86 -7.07 -4.65 -11.68
C GLU A 86 -6.01 -4.44 -10.59
N ASP A 87 -6.40 -3.98 -9.40
CA ASP A 87 -5.46 -3.80 -8.28
C ASP A 87 -4.80 -5.14 -7.89
N ARG A 88 -5.59 -6.21 -7.75
CA ARG A 88 -5.05 -7.55 -7.46
C ARG A 88 -4.09 -8.04 -8.54
N HIS A 89 -4.37 -7.72 -9.80
CA HIS A 89 -3.51 -8.10 -10.90
C HIS A 89 -2.20 -7.31 -10.91
N THR A 90 -2.24 -6.01 -10.64
CA THR A 90 -1.03 -5.17 -10.53
C THR A 90 -0.16 -5.60 -9.36
N GLN A 91 -0.74 -5.88 -8.19
CA GLN A 91 0.01 -6.38 -7.02
C GLN A 91 0.68 -7.73 -7.31
N THR A 92 -0.03 -8.65 -7.96
CA THR A 92 0.54 -9.95 -8.35
C THR A 92 1.71 -9.77 -9.30
N ARG A 93 1.56 -8.93 -10.34
CA ARG A 93 2.65 -8.59 -11.26
C ARG A 93 3.85 -8.00 -10.53
N GLN A 94 3.64 -7.04 -9.62
CA GLN A 94 4.73 -6.45 -8.84
C GLN A 94 5.48 -7.48 -7.99
N ARG A 95 4.77 -8.45 -7.38
CA ARG A 95 5.41 -9.54 -6.64
C ARG A 95 6.27 -10.40 -7.55
N ILE A 96 5.74 -10.78 -8.72
CA ILE A 96 6.49 -11.57 -9.71
C ILE A 96 7.73 -10.81 -10.18
N TYR A 97 7.61 -9.51 -10.50
CA TYR A 97 8.76 -8.69 -10.90
C TYR A 97 9.83 -8.60 -9.81
N LYS A 98 9.42 -8.45 -8.54
CA LYS A 98 10.37 -8.44 -7.41
C LYS A 98 11.10 -9.78 -7.28
N VAL A 99 10.37 -10.90 -7.36
CA VAL A 99 10.95 -12.25 -7.28
C VAL A 99 11.91 -12.48 -8.46
N ALA A 100 11.50 -12.11 -9.68
CA ALA A 100 12.33 -12.23 -10.87
C ALA A 100 13.60 -11.36 -10.78
N ALA A 101 13.49 -10.13 -10.28
CA ALA A 101 14.64 -9.25 -10.06
C ALA A 101 15.61 -9.83 -9.01
N CYS A 102 15.09 -10.36 -7.90
CA CYS A 102 15.91 -11.05 -6.90
C CYS A 102 16.60 -12.30 -7.46
N ALA A 103 15.89 -13.11 -8.26
CA ALA A 103 16.47 -14.28 -8.91
C ALA A 103 17.56 -13.91 -9.92
N ALA A 104 17.36 -12.85 -10.71
CA ALA A 104 18.37 -12.34 -11.64
C ALA A 104 19.62 -11.86 -10.90
N LEU A 105 19.47 -11.12 -9.80
CA LEU A 105 20.60 -10.71 -8.96
C LEU A 105 21.34 -11.91 -8.37
N ALA A 106 20.62 -12.91 -7.87
CA ALA A 106 21.23 -14.14 -7.35
C ALA A 106 22.03 -14.89 -8.42
N ALA A 107 21.50 -14.99 -9.66
CA ALA A 107 22.20 -15.61 -10.77
C ALA A 107 23.49 -14.87 -11.14
N VAL A 108 23.49 -13.52 -11.13
CA VAL A 108 24.70 -12.71 -11.37
C VAL A 108 25.74 -12.94 -10.29
N VAL A 109 25.34 -13.01 -9.02
CA VAL A 109 26.26 -13.31 -7.90
C VAL A 109 26.86 -14.71 -8.05
N LEU A 110 26.05 -15.72 -8.40
CA LEU A 110 26.55 -17.07 -8.63
C LEU A 110 27.55 -17.14 -9.79
N LEU A 111 27.28 -16.44 -10.90
CA LEU A 111 28.22 -16.34 -12.02
C LEU A 111 29.53 -15.64 -11.62
N ALA A 112 29.46 -14.57 -10.81
CA ALA A 112 30.64 -13.89 -10.31
C ALA A 112 31.46 -14.78 -9.37
N VAL A 113 30.81 -15.50 -8.45
CA VAL A 113 31.48 -16.47 -7.56
C VAL A 113 32.11 -17.60 -8.36
N PHE A 114 31.37 -18.15 -9.34
CA PHE A 114 31.89 -19.20 -10.22
C PHE A 114 33.11 -18.74 -11.03
N ALA A 115 33.08 -17.53 -11.56
CA ALA A 115 34.22 -16.95 -12.28
C ALA A 115 35.45 -16.75 -11.38
N LEU A 116 35.25 -16.40 -10.10
CA LEU A 116 36.33 -16.24 -9.12
C LEU A 116 36.89 -17.58 -8.64
N THR A 117 36.05 -18.61 -8.46
CA THR A 117 36.47 -19.93 -7.94
C THR A 117 37.00 -20.87 -9.02
N ASN A 118 36.65 -20.65 -10.29
CA ASN A 118 37.20 -21.39 -11.44
C ASN A 118 38.18 -20.53 -12.26
N PRO A 119 39.40 -20.26 -11.76
CA PRO A 119 40.44 -19.55 -12.52
C PRO A 119 40.99 -20.38 -13.71
N ALA A 120 40.56 -21.63 -13.87
CA ALA A 120 40.95 -22.52 -14.96
C ALA A 120 40.44 -22.05 -16.35
N GLN A 121 39.54 -21.06 -16.40
CA GLN A 121 39.17 -20.36 -17.62
C GLN A 121 40.05 -19.12 -17.91
N LYS A 122 41.27 -19.07 -17.35
CA LYS A 122 42.35 -18.28 -17.97
C LYS A 122 42.48 -18.79 -19.39
N SER A 123 41.91 -18.03 -20.32
CA SER A 123 42.03 -18.20 -21.74
C SER A 123 43.47 -18.58 -22.06
N GLU A 124 43.68 -19.84 -22.45
CA GLU A 124 44.54 -20.13 -23.58
C GLU A 124 43.98 -19.30 -24.73
N HIS A 125 44.35 -18.03 -24.79
CA HIS A 125 44.45 -17.34 -26.05
C HIS A 125 45.38 -18.23 -26.88
N PRO A 126 44.90 -18.89 -27.96
CA PRO A 126 45.81 -19.60 -28.83
C PRO A 126 46.86 -18.57 -29.29
N PRO A 127 48.15 -18.77 -28.97
CA PRO A 127 49.18 -17.85 -29.40
C PRO A 127 49.34 -18.06 -30.92
N GLY A 128 48.86 -17.08 -31.69
CA GLY A 128 49.16 -17.01 -33.11
C GLY A 128 48.06 -17.52 -34.03
N MET A 129 47.07 -16.67 -34.27
CA MET A 129 46.60 -16.50 -35.64
C MET A 129 46.44 -15.01 -35.89
N TRP A 130 47.58 -14.41 -36.24
CA TRP A 130 47.64 -13.11 -36.89
C TRP A 130 46.84 -13.24 -38.18
N LEU A 131 45.59 -12.77 -38.20
CA LEU A 131 44.96 -12.44 -39.48
C LEU A 131 45.62 -11.16 -40.00
N PRO A 132 46.02 -11.15 -41.28
CA PRO A 132 46.61 -9.98 -41.88
C PRO A 132 45.60 -8.83 -41.91
N ASP A 133 46.17 -7.67 -41.65
CA ASP A 133 45.68 -6.34 -41.89
C ASP A 133 45.18 -6.19 -43.35
N GLU A 134 43.91 -6.50 -43.62
CA GLU A 134 43.20 -6.02 -44.80
C GLU A 134 42.32 -4.83 -44.44
N THR A 135 42.97 -3.68 -44.33
CA THR A 135 42.72 -2.52 -45.18
C THR A 135 41.62 -2.69 -46.26
N ALA A 136 40.35 -2.62 -45.86
CA ALA A 136 39.26 -2.23 -46.75
C ALA A 136 38.48 -1.08 -46.11
N LYS A 137 39.07 0.12 -46.19
CA LYS A 137 38.32 1.39 -46.17
C LYS A 137 37.30 1.32 -47.31
N ARG A 138 36.05 0.95 -46.99
CA ARG A 138 34.90 1.27 -47.83
C ARG A 138 34.47 2.70 -47.48
N PRO A 139 34.44 3.65 -48.42
CA PRO A 139 33.80 4.94 -48.20
C PRO A 139 32.29 4.68 -48.12
N GLU A 140 31.77 4.47 -46.92
CA GLU A 140 30.33 4.40 -46.70
C GLU A 140 29.78 5.82 -46.72
N LEU A 141 28.93 6.07 -47.72
CA LEU A 141 28.24 7.33 -47.97
C LEU A 141 27.66 7.92 -46.68
N ALA A 142 27.84 9.23 -46.54
CA ALA A 142 27.16 10.03 -45.54
C ALA A 142 25.64 9.75 -45.55
N PRO A 143 25.04 9.31 -44.44
CA PRO A 143 23.60 9.25 -44.33
C PRO A 143 23.05 10.68 -44.31
N GLU A 144 22.03 10.93 -45.13
CA GLU A 144 21.26 12.18 -45.13
C GLU A 144 20.80 12.55 -43.71
N PRO A 145 20.76 13.85 -43.37
CA PRO A 145 20.30 14.32 -42.08
C PRO A 145 18.82 13.97 -41.90
N ARG A 146 18.54 12.84 -41.25
CA ARG A 146 17.20 12.53 -40.76
C ARG A 146 16.77 13.64 -39.81
N ALA A 147 15.67 14.29 -40.16
CA ALA A 147 14.97 15.25 -39.30
C ALA A 147 14.80 14.64 -37.91
N LYS A 148 15.24 15.39 -36.88
CA LYS A 148 15.03 15.07 -35.47
C LYS A 148 13.57 14.70 -35.24
N ALA A 149 13.31 13.42 -34.97
CA ALA A 149 12.05 13.00 -34.38
C ALA A 149 11.89 13.72 -33.03
N PRO A 150 10.71 14.27 -32.71
CA PRO A 150 10.47 14.93 -31.44
C PRO A 150 10.70 13.92 -30.30
N ALA A 151 11.51 14.34 -29.34
CA ALA A 151 11.82 13.53 -28.16
C ALA A 151 10.52 13.12 -27.44
N PRO A 152 10.37 11.84 -27.04
CA PRO A 152 9.25 11.44 -26.21
C PRO A 152 9.27 12.22 -24.89
N PRO A 153 8.11 12.64 -24.38
CA PRO A 153 8.04 13.34 -23.10
C PRO A 153 8.64 12.46 -22.00
N PRO A 154 9.38 13.04 -21.04
CA PRO A 154 9.99 12.27 -19.97
C PRO A 154 8.91 11.52 -19.18
N PRO A 155 9.20 10.28 -18.72
CA PRO A 155 8.26 9.49 -17.94
C PRO A 155 7.87 10.26 -16.68
N VAL A 156 6.56 10.42 -16.47
CA VAL A 156 6.00 11.08 -15.30
C VAL A 156 6.34 10.22 -14.08
N HIS A 157 7.29 10.69 -13.26
CA HIS A 157 7.64 10.04 -12.01
C HIS A 157 6.56 10.34 -10.97
N ILE A 158 5.76 9.33 -10.63
CA ILE A 158 4.70 9.43 -9.62
C ILE A 158 5.23 10.03 -8.29
N GLY A 159 6.50 9.80 -7.96
CA GLY A 159 7.14 10.36 -6.77
C GLY A 159 7.20 11.90 -6.74
N THR A 160 7.31 12.58 -7.88
CA THR A 160 7.35 14.05 -7.90
C THR A 160 5.97 14.68 -7.75
N GLU A 161 4.92 14.00 -8.24
CA GLU A 161 3.54 14.44 -8.07
C GLU A 161 3.06 14.23 -6.61
N VAL A 162 3.43 13.12 -5.97
CA VAL A 162 3.14 12.88 -4.55
C VAL A 162 3.92 13.85 -3.65
N ALA A 163 5.17 14.17 -3.99
CA ALA A 163 5.94 15.18 -3.27
C ALA A 163 5.31 16.58 -3.39
N LYS A 164 4.81 16.96 -4.58
CA LYS A 164 4.08 18.22 -4.78
C LYS A 164 2.78 18.26 -3.96
N ALA A 165 2.01 17.18 -3.92
CA ALA A 165 0.79 17.10 -3.12
C ALA A 165 1.08 17.23 -1.61
N GLY A 166 2.16 16.60 -1.13
CA GLY A 166 2.62 16.73 0.25
C GLY A 166 3.10 18.14 0.61
N GLN A 167 3.72 18.85 -0.33
CA GLN A 167 4.17 20.22 -0.15
C GLN A 167 3.00 21.19 -0.03
N VAL A 168 1.95 21.04 -0.86
CA VAL A 168 0.72 21.84 -0.81
C VAL A 168 -0.01 21.67 0.54
N LEU A 169 0.02 20.47 1.12
CA LEU A 169 -0.54 20.19 2.45
C LEU A 169 0.26 20.83 3.59
N ARG A 170 1.59 20.94 3.44
CA ARG A 170 2.46 21.61 4.44
C ARG A 170 2.38 23.13 4.38
N ASP A 171 2.24 23.68 3.18
CA ASP A 171 2.23 25.14 2.97
C ASP A 171 0.84 25.76 3.21
N ALA A 172 -0.18 24.94 3.54
CA ALA A 172 -1.52 25.41 3.90
C ALA A 172 -1.49 26.19 5.24
N PRO A 173 -1.74 27.52 5.24
CA PRO A 173 -1.34 28.41 6.33
C PRO A 173 -2.35 28.49 7.50
N LYS A 174 -3.10 27.44 7.82
CA LYS A 174 -4.10 27.50 8.91
C LYS A 174 -4.13 26.28 9.83
N PRO A 175 -4.18 26.48 11.17
CA PRO A 175 -4.26 25.39 12.14
C PRO A 175 -5.59 24.62 12.03
N ILE A 176 -5.50 23.30 12.21
CA ILE A 176 -6.52 22.26 11.99
C ILE A 176 -7.69 22.34 13.01
N THR A 177 -7.78 23.38 13.83
CA THR A 177 -8.81 23.49 14.89
C THR A 177 -10.20 23.88 14.39
N GLU A 178 -10.36 24.26 13.11
CA GLU A 178 -11.67 24.52 12.47
C GLU A 178 -12.16 23.35 11.56
N SER A 179 -11.65 22.12 11.78
CA SER A 179 -11.78 21.01 10.81
C SER A 179 -13.16 20.40 10.61
N VAL A 180 -14.16 20.70 11.45
CA VAL A 180 -15.49 20.07 11.29
C VAL A 180 -16.28 20.71 10.14
N ALA A 181 -16.07 21.99 9.85
CA ALA A 181 -16.79 22.70 8.77
C ALA A 181 -16.13 22.54 7.39
N ILE A 182 -14.86 22.11 7.33
CA ILE A 182 -14.08 22.02 6.08
C ILE A 182 -13.99 20.58 5.56
N ALA A 183 -14.30 19.58 6.40
CA ALA A 183 -14.29 18.16 6.03
C ALA A 183 -15.04 17.83 4.71
N PRO A 184 -16.22 18.41 4.41
CA PRO A 184 -16.92 18.11 3.16
C PRO A 184 -16.11 18.55 1.92
N LYS A 185 -15.45 19.71 2.00
CA LYS A 185 -14.66 20.26 0.88
C LYS A 185 -13.37 19.47 0.64
N LEU A 186 -12.77 18.92 1.69
CA LEU A 186 -11.60 18.04 1.54
C LEU A 186 -11.97 16.70 0.90
N ILE A 187 -13.14 16.15 1.24
CA ILE A 187 -13.67 14.94 0.61
C ILE A 187 -13.94 15.19 -0.88
N ASP A 188 -14.53 16.34 -1.24
CA ASP A 188 -14.75 16.69 -2.65
C ASP A 188 -13.44 16.80 -3.45
N VAL A 189 -12.42 17.46 -2.90
CA VAL A 189 -11.10 17.57 -3.56
C VAL A 189 -10.45 16.20 -3.74
N LEU A 190 -10.55 15.30 -2.74
CA LEU A 190 -10.05 13.93 -2.83
C LEU A 190 -10.87 13.03 -3.77
N ALA A 191 -12.15 13.34 -3.98
CA ALA A 191 -13.03 12.62 -4.90
C ALA A 191 -12.86 13.04 -6.37
N THR A 192 -12.39 14.26 -6.64
CA THR A 192 -12.18 14.74 -8.03
C THR A 192 -11.36 13.81 -8.95
N PRO A 193 -10.23 13.18 -8.55
CA PRO A 193 -9.52 12.26 -9.44
C PRO A 193 -10.31 11.01 -9.83
N PHE A 194 -11.31 10.60 -9.03
CA PHE A 194 -12.14 9.42 -9.28
C PHE A 194 -13.37 9.72 -10.16
N THR A 195 -13.70 11.00 -10.37
CA THR A 195 -14.82 11.42 -11.22
C THR A 195 -14.46 11.57 -12.70
N LYS A 196 -13.16 11.52 -13.06
CA LYS A 196 -12.78 11.53 -14.47
C LYS A 196 -13.08 10.18 -15.11
N PRO A 197 -13.93 10.12 -16.16
CA PRO A 197 -14.19 8.87 -16.86
C PRO A 197 -12.89 8.39 -17.50
N THR A 198 -12.47 7.18 -17.12
CA THR A 198 -11.38 6.46 -17.76
C THR A 198 -11.69 6.33 -19.24
N PRO A 199 -10.77 6.69 -20.16
CA PRO A 199 -11.00 6.51 -21.59
C PRO A 199 -11.28 5.02 -21.87
N ALA A 200 -12.32 4.77 -22.67
CA ALA A 200 -12.78 3.42 -22.97
C ALA A 200 -11.62 2.53 -23.44
N ALA A 201 -11.41 1.42 -22.73
CA ALA A 201 -10.46 0.40 -23.14
C ALA A 201 -10.89 -0.15 -24.52
N PRO A 202 -9.95 -0.41 -25.44
CA PRO A 202 -10.27 -0.99 -26.74
C PRO A 202 -10.92 -2.39 -26.54
N MET A 203 -12.08 -2.59 -27.15
CA MET A 203 -12.81 -3.87 -27.12
C MET A 203 -11.93 -5.00 -27.68
N GLY A 204 -11.75 -6.09 -26.91
CA GLY A 204 -11.04 -7.29 -27.39
C GLY A 204 -10.16 -8.02 -26.37
N MET A 205 -10.09 -7.61 -25.10
CA MET A 205 -9.19 -8.25 -24.12
C MET A 205 -9.70 -9.57 -23.49
N GLU A 206 -10.90 -10.04 -23.81
CA GLU A 206 -11.40 -11.33 -23.27
C GLU A 206 -10.58 -12.53 -23.73
N GLU A 207 -10.06 -12.53 -24.95
CA GLU A 207 -9.26 -13.64 -25.50
C GLU A 207 -7.86 -13.74 -24.85
N VAL A 208 -7.35 -12.64 -24.27
CA VAL A 208 -6.01 -12.58 -23.66
C VAL A 208 -6.00 -13.13 -22.22
N LEU A 209 -7.17 -13.27 -21.58
CA LEU A 209 -7.28 -13.61 -20.15
C LEU A 209 -7.58 -15.09 -19.88
N GLU A 210 -8.00 -15.87 -20.88
CA GLU A 210 -8.28 -17.31 -20.74
C GLU A 210 -7.05 -18.15 -20.31
N PRO A 211 -5.82 -17.88 -20.78
CA PRO A 211 -4.64 -18.61 -20.30
C PRO A 211 -4.37 -18.41 -18.80
N ALA A 212 -4.65 -17.22 -18.27
CA ALA A 212 -4.45 -16.91 -16.86
C ALA A 212 -5.52 -17.56 -15.97
N ARG A 213 -6.77 -17.70 -16.47
CA ARG A 213 -7.84 -18.40 -15.77
C ARG A 213 -7.53 -19.89 -15.59
N ARG A 214 -7.00 -20.56 -16.63
CA ARG A 214 -6.56 -21.96 -16.54
C ARG A 214 -5.41 -22.16 -15.56
N SER A 215 -4.44 -21.24 -15.54
CA SER A 215 -3.29 -21.35 -14.63
C SER A 215 -3.66 -21.16 -13.15
N ILE A 216 -4.73 -20.42 -12.84
CA ILE A 216 -5.25 -20.26 -11.46
C ILE A 216 -6.11 -21.45 -11.02
N SER A 217 -6.78 -22.15 -11.94
CA SER A 217 -7.49 -23.39 -11.63
C SER A 217 -6.58 -24.59 -11.40
N GLU A 218 -5.35 -24.57 -11.92
CA GLU A 218 -4.37 -25.65 -11.80
C GLU A 218 -3.47 -25.55 -10.55
N LEU A 219 -3.62 -24.49 -9.74
CA LEU A 219 -2.85 -24.36 -8.50
C LEU A 219 -3.34 -25.36 -7.43
N PRO A 220 -2.43 -26.08 -6.74
CA PRO A 220 -2.79 -27.06 -5.72
C PRO A 220 -3.51 -26.40 -4.54
N GLU A 221 -4.46 -27.11 -3.93
CA GLU A 221 -5.33 -26.62 -2.84
C GLU A 221 -4.58 -25.92 -1.69
N ALA A 222 -3.36 -26.39 -1.37
CA ALA A 222 -2.51 -25.79 -0.35
C ALA A 222 -2.13 -24.31 -0.65
N ALA A 223 -2.00 -23.94 -1.93
CA ALA A 223 -1.74 -22.55 -2.33
C ALA A 223 -2.98 -21.67 -2.21
N ARG A 224 -4.18 -22.24 -2.44
CA ARG A 224 -5.46 -21.54 -2.29
C ARG A 224 -5.78 -21.22 -0.83
N LEU A 225 -5.40 -22.10 0.10
CA LEU A 225 -5.58 -21.89 1.54
C LEU A 225 -4.65 -20.82 2.13
N SER A 226 -3.52 -20.49 1.48
CA SER A 226 -2.63 -19.41 1.92
C SER A 226 -3.16 -17.98 1.68
N LEU A 227 -4.30 -17.85 1.00
CA LEU A 227 -5.00 -16.59 0.75
C LEU A 227 -6.12 -16.34 1.77
N GLU A 228 -5.94 -16.79 3.01
CA GLU A 228 -6.81 -16.34 4.10
C GLU A 228 -6.79 -14.81 4.17
N PRO A 229 -7.97 -14.17 4.35
CA PRO A 229 -8.06 -12.73 4.46
C PRO A 229 -7.20 -12.28 5.64
N MET A 230 -6.21 -11.41 5.39
CA MET A 230 -5.39 -10.82 6.44
C MET A 230 -6.23 -9.86 7.30
N THR A 231 -6.99 -10.44 8.23
CA THR A 231 -7.63 -9.74 9.34
C THR A 231 -6.57 -8.98 10.14
N GLY A 232 -6.83 -7.70 10.46
CA GLY A 232 -5.92 -6.85 11.24
C GLY A 232 -5.03 -5.89 10.44
N THR A 233 -5.08 -5.90 9.10
CA THR A 233 -4.38 -4.89 8.27
C THR A 233 -4.89 -3.47 8.50
N ALA A 234 -6.21 -3.31 8.63
CA ALA A 234 -6.85 -2.02 8.98
C ALA A 234 -6.42 -1.52 10.36
N GLN A 235 -6.39 -2.40 11.37
CA GLN A 235 -5.96 -2.05 12.73
C GLN A 235 -4.48 -1.62 12.77
N LYS A 236 -3.61 -2.29 11.99
CA LYS A 236 -2.20 -1.89 11.84
C LYS A 236 -2.02 -0.55 11.14
N ALA A 237 -2.83 -0.28 10.10
CA ALA A 237 -2.82 0.99 9.38
C ALA A 237 -3.27 2.14 10.29
N PHE A 238 -4.36 1.94 11.03
CA PHE A 238 -4.87 2.91 12.00
C PHE A 238 -3.88 3.18 13.14
N SER A 239 -3.25 2.12 13.67
CA SER A 239 -2.22 2.25 14.71
C SER A 239 -0.98 3.02 14.24
N ARG A 240 -0.60 2.88 12.96
CA ARG A 240 0.47 3.70 12.35
C ARG A 240 0.06 5.15 12.20
N LEU A 241 -1.16 5.40 11.71
CA LEU A 241 -1.69 6.76 11.56
C LEU A 241 -1.69 7.53 12.88
N LEU A 242 -2.18 6.91 13.97
CA LEU A 242 -2.18 7.53 15.29
C LEU A 242 -0.78 7.81 15.83
N ARG A 243 0.17 6.90 15.56
CA ARG A 243 1.58 7.11 15.94
C ARG A 243 2.20 8.29 15.20
N ASP A 244 1.92 8.41 13.91
CA ASP A 244 2.45 9.49 13.07
C ASP A 244 1.81 10.84 13.47
N ALA A 245 0.49 10.87 13.74
CA ALA A 245 -0.20 12.07 14.21
C ALA A 245 0.31 12.56 15.58
N ALA A 246 0.62 11.66 16.51
CA ALA A 246 1.17 12.01 17.81
C ALA A 246 2.63 12.52 17.76
N SER A 247 3.37 12.21 16.68
CA SER A 247 4.75 12.68 16.51
C SER A 247 4.86 14.13 16.01
N VAL A 248 3.75 14.73 15.56
CA VAL A 248 3.71 16.13 15.14
C VAL A 248 3.54 17.02 16.37
N ASN A 249 4.65 17.29 17.06
CA ASN A 249 4.68 18.30 18.11
C ASN A 249 4.57 19.70 17.46
N PRO A 250 3.57 20.53 17.81
CA PRO A 250 3.51 21.89 17.34
C PRO A 250 4.71 22.65 17.89
N LYS A 251 5.55 23.16 16.98
CA LYS A 251 6.67 24.02 17.34
C LYS A 251 6.10 25.31 17.94
N PRO A 252 6.47 25.71 19.17
CA PRO A 252 5.98 26.96 19.72
C PRO A 252 6.53 28.11 18.86
N ASN A 253 5.62 28.93 18.32
CA ASN A 253 5.98 30.14 17.61
C ASN A 253 6.55 31.14 18.64
N SER A 254 7.85 31.41 18.56
CA SER A 254 8.51 32.55 19.21
C SER A 254 8.61 33.72 18.24
#